data_AF-A0A8H3XDI7-F1
#
_entry.id   AF-A0A8H3XDI7-F1
#
_cell.length_a   1.000
_cell.length_b   1.000
_cell.length_c   1.000
_cell.angle_alpha   90.00
_cell.angle_beta   90.00
_cell.angle_gamma   90.00
#
_symmetry.space_group_name_H-M   'P 1'
#
loop_
_entity.id
_entity.type
_entity.pdbx_description
1 polymer ?
#
loop_
_entity_poly.entity_id
_entity_poly.type
_entity_poly.pdbx_seq_one_letter_code
_entity_poly.pdbx_strand_id
1 'polypeptide(L)'
;MSPPRGRRLYGGAHVNKTLGGRYECPSSGCHAKFTSHTNLVEHVQEIHRSTVLGVQYQLQHVQAQHDKNHDIVSFKETLLVELDDLIKDLELFDESRQSILRLKENFKNFNQRQLQYTETILSKKIASEKEKYKVNLKICQDEVKKLQIELIDNKQKIVLLEKSYKKLNEEYEKLNEKYDKLRKENEALLKHNNNYFVEHYYESQQEIIVLQKRNLELWEEIEKLKESNELLSVICLIPVDE
;
A
#
# COMPACT_ATOMS: atom_id res chain seq x y z
N MET A 1 53.21 -19.70 -78.63
CA MET A 1 53.40 -19.24 -80.02
C MET A 1 54.89 -19.07 -80.28
N SER A 2 55.42 -19.79 -81.26
CA SER A 2 56.85 -19.83 -81.59
C SER A 2 57.30 -18.51 -82.21
N PRO A 3 58.49 -17.97 -81.86
CA PRO A 3 58.99 -16.77 -82.51
C PRO A 3 59.40 -17.07 -83.97
N PRO A 4 59.29 -16.11 -84.91
CA PRO A 4 59.65 -16.31 -86.30
C PRO A 4 61.15 -16.63 -86.40
N ARG A 5 61.47 -17.73 -87.06
CA ARG A 5 62.85 -18.15 -87.35
C ARG A 5 63.57 -17.02 -88.08
N GLY A 6 64.68 -16.58 -87.50
CA GLY A 6 65.49 -15.48 -88.01
C GLY A 6 65.86 -15.64 -89.48
N ARG A 7 65.54 -14.61 -90.27
CA ARG A 7 66.26 -14.35 -91.51
C ARG A 7 67.73 -14.20 -91.14
N ARG A 8 68.60 -15.02 -91.73
CA ARG A 8 70.03 -14.79 -91.76
C ARG A 8 70.27 -13.47 -92.51
N LEU A 9 70.31 -12.36 -91.76
CA LEU A 9 70.76 -11.05 -92.21
C LEU A 9 72.31 -11.03 -92.22
N TYR A 10 72.89 -11.91 -93.02
CA TYR A 10 74.26 -11.78 -93.53
C TYR A 10 74.21 -12.11 -95.01
N GLY A 11 73.34 -11.40 -95.73
CA GLY A 11 73.31 -11.37 -97.18
C GLY A 11 74.02 -10.09 -97.64
N GLY A 12 75.24 -10.23 -98.11
CA GLY A 12 75.92 -9.28 -99.01
C GLY A 12 75.78 -7.81 -98.67
N ALA A 13 76.28 -7.36 -97.51
CA ALA A 13 76.57 -5.93 -97.35
C ALA A 13 77.71 -5.61 -98.31
N HIS A 14 77.47 -4.70 -99.25
CA HIS A 14 78.47 -4.16 -100.17
C HIS A 14 79.69 -3.70 -99.37
N VAL A 15 80.75 -4.51 -99.38
CA VAL A 15 81.99 -4.17 -98.70
C VAL A 15 82.69 -3.12 -99.55
N ASN A 16 82.66 -1.86 -99.10
CA ASN A 16 83.35 -0.78 -99.78
C ASN A 16 84.85 -1.00 -99.67
N LYS A 17 85.46 -1.52 -100.75
CA LYS A 17 86.92 -1.55 -100.90
C LYS A 17 87.38 -0.16 -101.31
N THR A 18 88.23 0.43 -100.48
CA THR A 18 88.92 1.67 -100.86
C THR A 18 89.99 1.39 -101.93
N LEU A 19 90.33 2.40 -102.74
CA LEU A 19 91.32 2.34 -103.83
C LEU A 19 92.73 1.83 -103.42
N GLY A 20 92.99 1.64 -102.12
CA GLY A 20 94.22 1.07 -101.56
C GLY A 20 94.10 -0.32 -100.94
N GLY A 21 93.03 -1.09 -101.23
CA GLY A 21 92.89 -2.48 -100.78
C GLY A 21 92.51 -2.69 -99.31
N ARG A 22 92.07 -1.64 -98.59
CA ARG A 22 91.59 -1.70 -97.20
C ARG A 22 90.05 -1.73 -97.14
N TYR A 23 89.53 -2.41 -96.12
CA TYR A 23 88.10 -2.59 -95.85
C TYR A 23 87.59 -1.55 -94.85
N GLU A 24 86.42 -0.94 -95.11
CA GLU A 24 85.81 0.04 -94.20
C GLU A 24 84.58 -0.52 -93.50
N CYS A 25 84.34 -0.06 -92.26
CA CYS A 25 83.16 -0.45 -91.50
C CYS A 25 81.88 0.09 -92.17
N PRO A 26 80.86 -0.76 -92.44
CA PRO A 26 79.61 -0.32 -93.05
C PRO A 26 78.64 0.37 -92.07
N SER A 27 78.96 0.44 -90.77
CA SER A 27 78.09 1.05 -89.76
C SER A 27 78.12 2.57 -89.88
N SER A 28 76.96 3.20 -90.02
CA SER A 28 76.82 4.66 -90.07
C SER A 28 77.37 5.30 -88.80
N GLY A 29 78.46 6.06 -88.92
CA GLY A 29 79.16 6.70 -87.79
C GLY A 29 80.45 6.01 -87.31
N CYS A 30 80.85 4.89 -87.93
CA CYS A 30 82.13 4.25 -87.66
C CYS A 30 83.12 4.46 -88.82
N HIS A 31 84.25 5.12 -88.57
CA HIS A 31 85.26 5.44 -89.58
C HIS A 31 86.48 4.51 -89.55
N ALA A 32 86.37 3.36 -88.89
CA ALA A 32 87.48 2.41 -88.75
C ALA A 32 87.80 1.72 -90.10
N LYS A 33 89.10 1.62 -90.42
CA LYS A 33 89.61 0.97 -91.63
C LYS A 33 90.48 -0.22 -91.27
N PHE A 34 90.31 -1.33 -91.99
CA PHE A 34 90.94 -2.60 -91.69
C PHE A 34 91.76 -3.10 -92.88
N THR A 35 92.92 -3.67 -92.58
CA THR A 35 93.82 -4.25 -93.58
C THR A 35 93.42 -5.67 -93.97
N SER A 36 92.55 -6.33 -93.19
CA SER A 36 92.01 -7.65 -93.48
C SER A 36 90.49 -7.66 -93.32
N HIS A 37 89.82 -8.52 -94.10
CA HIS A 37 88.39 -8.75 -93.97
C HIS A 37 88.06 -9.36 -92.59
N THR A 38 88.95 -10.18 -92.04
CA THR A 38 88.79 -10.83 -90.73
C THR A 38 88.66 -9.80 -89.62
N ASN A 39 89.54 -8.78 -89.61
CA ASN A 39 89.51 -7.73 -88.58
C ASN A 39 88.27 -6.83 -88.71
N LEU A 40 87.79 -6.59 -89.94
CA LEU A 40 86.52 -5.90 -90.17
C LEU A 40 85.34 -6.70 -89.60
N VAL A 41 85.31 -8.01 -89.84
CA VAL A 41 84.24 -8.90 -89.34
C VAL A 41 84.24 -8.94 -87.81
N GLU A 42 85.40 -9.05 -87.17
CA GLU A 42 85.52 -9.01 -85.71
C GLU A 42 85.02 -7.69 -85.13
N HIS A 43 85.39 -6.56 -85.73
CA HIS A 43 84.93 -5.24 -85.31
C HIS A 43 83.41 -5.05 -85.47
N VAL A 44 82.83 -5.49 -86.59
CA VAL A 44 81.38 -5.43 -86.80
C VAL A 44 80.65 -6.37 -85.83
N GLN A 45 81.22 -7.53 -85.53
CA GLN A 45 80.68 -8.43 -84.51
C GLN A 45 80.77 -7.84 -83.10
N GLU A 46 81.84 -7.11 -82.78
CA GLU A 46 82.01 -6.40 -81.51
C GLU A 46 81.00 -5.26 -81.35
N ILE A 47 80.81 -4.41 -82.37
CA ILE A 47 79.77 -3.38 -82.39
C ILE A 47 78.38 -4.02 -82.27
N HIS A 48 78.13 -5.13 -82.97
CA HIS A 48 76.84 -5.81 -82.88
C HIS A 48 76.63 -6.40 -81.48
N ARG A 49 77.66 -7.01 -80.86
CA ARG A 49 77.60 -7.52 -79.49
C ARG A 49 77.36 -6.40 -78.47
N SER A 50 78.04 -5.27 -78.58
CA SER A 50 77.83 -4.13 -77.66
C SER A 50 76.45 -3.50 -77.84
N THR A 51 75.96 -3.40 -79.07
CA THR A 51 74.61 -2.90 -79.37
C THR A 51 73.54 -3.85 -78.85
N VAL A 52 73.70 -5.17 -79.06
CA VAL A 52 72.78 -6.20 -78.54
C VAL A 52 72.78 -6.21 -77.02
N LEU A 53 73.95 -6.11 -76.37
CA LEU A 53 74.05 -5.98 -74.91
C LEU A 53 73.40 -4.69 -74.40
N GLY A 54 73.60 -3.56 -75.08
CA GLY A 54 72.95 -2.28 -74.73
C GLY A 54 71.43 -2.35 -74.82
N VAL A 55 70.89 -2.98 -75.86
CA VAL A 55 69.44 -3.24 -76.02
C VAL A 55 68.95 -4.22 -74.94
N GLN A 56 69.73 -5.23 -74.59
CA GLN A 56 69.39 -6.19 -73.55
C GLN A 56 69.35 -5.55 -72.14
N TYR A 57 70.30 -4.66 -71.83
CA TYR A 57 70.29 -3.87 -70.60
C TYR A 57 69.09 -2.90 -70.55
N GLN A 58 68.74 -2.25 -71.66
CA GLN A 58 67.54 -1.40 -71.72
C GLN A 58 66.26 -2.21 -71.51
N LEU A 59 66.13 -3.37 -72.16
CA LEU A 59 64.99 -4.28 -71.94
C LEU A 59 64.91 -4.72 -70.47
N GLN A 60 66.01 -5.17 -69.88
CA GLN A 60 66.06 -5.54 -68.46
C GLN A 60 65.72 -4.39 -67.52
N HIS A 61 66.16 -3.16 -67.83
CA HIS A 61 65.83 -1.99 -67.03
C HIS A 61 64.35 -1.61 -67.13
N VAL A 62 63.77 -1.67 -68.34
CA VAL A 62 62.33 -1.43 -68.55
C VAL A 62 61.50 -2.50 -67.83
N GLN A 63 61.94 -3.75 -67.87
CA GLN A 63 61.25 -4.86 -67.20
C GLN A 63 61.34 -4.73 -65.67
N ALA A 64 62.51 -4.41 -65.13
CA ALA A 64 62.67 -4.14 -63.70
C ALA A 64 61.89 -2.90 -63.22
N GLN A 65 61.73 -1.87 -64.06
CA GLN A 65 60.85 -0.75 -63.76
C GLN A 65 59.37 -1.14 -63.81
N HIS A 66 58.97 -1.99 -64.77
CA HIS A 66 57.61 -2.51 -64.86
C HIS A 66 57.27 -3.37 -63.63
N ASP A 67 58.17 -4.25 -63.21
CA ASP A 67 58.00 -5.10 -62.03
C ASP A 67 57.90 -4.26 -60.76
N LYS A 68 58.78 -3.27 -60.57
CA LYS A 68 58.66 -2.32 -59.44
C LYS A 68 57.35 -1.53 -59.46
N ASN A 69 56.90 -1.08 -60.63
CA ASN A 69 55.63 -0.37 -60.76
C ASN A 69 54.45 -1.30 -60.46
N HIS A 70 54.50 -2.55 -60.90
CA HIS A 70 53.50 -3.58 -60.61
C HIS A 70 53.43 -3.86 -59.10
N ASP A 71 54.57 -4.01 -58.42
CA ASP A 71 54.63 -4.21 -56.96
C ASP A 71 54.05 -3.00 -56.20
N ILE A 72 54.38 -1.78 -56.64
CA ILE A 72 53.83 -0.54 -56.06
C ILE A 72 52.31 -0.47 -56.26
N VAL A 73 51.82 -0.84 -57.44
CA VAL A 73 50.38 -0.84 -57.75
C VAL A 73 49.66 -1.91 -56.93
N SER A 74 50.18 -3.13 -56.88
CA SER A 74 49.63 -4.24 -56.11
C SER A 74 49.61 -3.94 -54.59
N PHE A 75 50.65 -3.31 -54.07
CA PHE A 75 50.67 -2.86 -52.67
C PHE A 75 49.61 -1.79 -52.39
N LYS A 76 49.45 -0.81 -53.30
CA LYS A 76 48.40 0.22 -53.19
C LYS A 76 46.99 -0.39 -53.25
N GLU A 77 46.76 -1.33 -54.15
CA GLU A 77 45.47 -2.04 -54.26
C GLU A 77 45.16 -2.80 -52.97
N THR A 78 46.15 -3.49 -52.40
CA THR A 78 45.99 -4.20 -51.12
C THR A 78 45.63 -3.25 -49.99
N LEU A 79 46.34 -2.12 -49.87
CA LEU A 79 46.04 -1.09 -48.87
C LEU A 79 44.64 -0.48 -49.03
N LEU A 80 44.18 -0.29 -50.27
CA LEU A 80 42.82 0.24 -50.52
C LEU A 80 41.74 -0.75 -50.06
N VAL A 81 41.94 -2.05 -50.33
CA VAL A 81 41.01 -3.10 -49.84
C VAL A 81 40.99 -3.14 -48.32
N GLU A 82 42.15 -3.11 -47.66
CA GLU A 82 42.24 -3.07 -46.20
C GLU A 82 41.57 -1.80 -45.62
N LEU A 83 41.70 -0.66 -46.31
CA LEU A 83 41.05 0.60 -45.90
C LEU A 83 39.52 0.51 -46.03
N ASP A 84 39.02 -0.07 -47.13
CA ASP A 84 37.58 -0.26 -47.37
C ASP A 84 36.96 -1.21 -46.35
N ASP A 85 37.67 -2.29 -45.98
CA ASP A 85 37.21 -3.22 -44.94
C ASP A 85 37.20 -2.54 -43.55
N LEU A 86 38.21 -1.73 -43.23
CA LEU A 86 38.23 -0.89 -42.02
C LEU A 86 37.07 0.10 -41.99
N ILE A 87 36.72 0.72 -43.12
CA ILE A 87 35.58 1.64 -43.22
C ILE A 87 34.27 0.90 -42.93
N LYS A 88 34.07 -0.30 -43.51
CA LYS A 88 32.87 -1.12 -43.24
C LYS A 88 32.76 -1.53 -41.77
N ASP A 89 33.88 -1.92 -41.16
CA ASP A 89 33.89 -2.29 -39.74
C ASP A 89 33.53 -1.09 -38.84
N LEU A 90 34.00 0.11 -39.19
CA LEU A 90 33.63 1.35 -38.50
C LEU A 90 32.16 1.71 -38.68
N GLU A 91 31.58 1.50 -39.86
CA GLU A 91 30.15 1.69 -40.14
C GLU A 91 29.28 0.73 -39.30
N LEU A 92 29.63 -0.57 -39.28
CA LEU A 92 28.96 -1.56 -38.43
C LEU A 92 29.03 -1.19 -36.94
N PHE A 93 30.18 -0.68 -36.49
CA PHE A 93 30.34 -0.22 -35.13
C PHE A 93 29.45 0.99 -34.82
N ASP A 94 29.30 1.95 -35.74
CA ASP A 94 28.41 3.08 -35.54
C ASP A 94 26.93 2.66 -35.54
N GLU A 95 26.52 1.72 -36.40
CA GLU A 95 25.16 1.15 -36.38
C GLU A 95 24.85 0.46 -35.05
N SER A 96 25.80 -0.33 -34.53
CA SER A 96 25.70 -0.97 -33.22
C SER A 96 25.57 0.07 -32.11
N ARG A 97 26.41 1.11 -32.13
CA ARG A 97 26.35 2.22 -31.18
C ARG A 97 25.00 2.94 -31.22
N GLN A 98 24.47 3.24 -32.41
CA GLN A 98 23.16 3.86 -32.55
C GLN A 98 22.04 2.95 -32.03
N SER A 99 22.13 1.65 -32.27
CA SER A 99 21.18 0.66 -31.75
C SER A 99 21.18 0.63 -30.21
N ILE A 100 22.36 0.65 -29.58
CA ILE A 100 22.49 0.74 -28.11
C ILE A 100 21.89 2.04 -27.57
N LEU A 101 22.13 3.17 -28.24
CA LEU A 101 21.55 4.46 -27.84
C LEU A 101 20.02 4.46 -27.93
N ARG A 102 19.45 3.89 -29.00
CA ARG A 102 17.98 3.72 -29.12
C ARG A 102 17.43 2.81 -28.03
N LEU A 103 18.13 1.72 -27.71
CA LEU A 103 17.74 0.80 -26.64
C LEU A 103 17.71 1.53 -25.28
N LYS A 104 18.73 2.34 -24.99
CA LYS A 104 18.80 3.16 -23.77
C LYS A 104 17.61 4.13 -23.67
N GLU A 105 17.26 4.80 -24.76
CA GLU A 105 16.11 5.70 -24.79
C GLU A 105 14.78 4.94 -24.60
N ASN A 106 14.65 3.76 -25.22
CA ASN A 106 13.49 2.90 -25.04
C ASN A 106 13.32 2.43 -23.59
N PHE A 107 14.40 2.05 -22.91
CA PHE A 107 14.37 1.68 -21.49
C PHE A 107 13.97 2.86 -20.60
N LYS A 108 14.49 4.06 -20.88
CA LYS A 108 14.12 5.28 -20.15
C LYS A 108 12.63 5.57 -20.31
N ASN A 109 12.11 5.50 -21.53
CA ASN A 109 10.69 5.70 -21.83
C ASN A 109 9.80 4.63 -21.19
N PHE A 110 10.22 3.37 -21.21
CA PHE A 110 9.50 2.29 -20.54
C PHE A 110 9.40 2.53 -19.03
N ASN A 111 10.51 2.85 -18.37
CA ASN A 111 10.54 3.14 -16.94
C ASN A 111 9.65 4.34 -16.59
N GLN A 112 9.67 5.40 -17.39
CA GLN A 112 8.81 6.55 -17.19
C GLN A 112 7.33 6.18 -17.31
N ARG A 113 6.95 5.37 -18.31
CA ARG A 113 5.57 4.88 -18.46
C ARG A 113 5.13 4.01 -17.29
N GLN A 114 6.01 3.12 -16.80
CA GLN A 114 5.74 2.30 -15.63
C GLN A 114 5.51 3.15 -14.38
N LEU A 115 6.37 4.14 -14.15
CA LEU A 115 6.20 5.11 -13.06
C LEU A 115 4.85 5.81 -13.15
N GLN A 116 4.53 6.43 -14.29
CA GLN A 116 3.25 7.13 -14.50
C GLN A 116 2.03 6.22 -14.30
N TYR A 117 2.12 4.96 -14.75
CA TYR A 117 1.06 3.97 -14.56
C TYR A 117 0.86 3.67 -13.08
N THR A 118 1.94 3.39 -12.34
CA THR A 118 1.87 3.13 -10.90
C THR A 118 1.37 4.34 -10.11
N GLU A 119 1.83 5.55 -10.43
CA GLU A 119 1.35 6.79 -9.83
C GLU A 119 -0.15 7.00 -10.06
N THR A 120 -0.64 6.69 -11.25
CA THR A 120 -2.06 6.82 -11.59
C THR A 120 -2.91 5.84 -10.78
N ILE A 121 -2.46 4.59 -10.64
CA ILE A 121 -3.17 3.58 -9.83
C ILE A 121 -3.19 3.99 -8.36
N LEU A 122 -2.04 4.41 -7.81
CA LEU A 122 -1.93 4.84 -6.43
C LEU A 122 -2.82 6.06 -6.16
N SER A 123 -2.82 7.04 -7.07
CA SER A 123 -3.67 8.23 -6.96
C SER A 123 -5.16 7.88 -6.94
N LYS A 124 -5.61 6.97 -7.81
CA LYS A 124 -6.99 6.47 -7.80
C LYS A 124 -7.33 5.75 -6.50
N LYS A 125 -6.43 4.91 -5.99
CA LYS A 125 -6.62 4.19 -4.72
C LYS A 125 -6.73 5.16 -3.55
N ILE A 126 -5.83 6.14 -3.46
CA ILE A 126 -5.85 7.18 -2.44
C ILE A 126 -7.16 7.98 -2.51
N ALA A 127 -7.60 8.39 -3.70
CA ALA A 127 -8.85 9.12 -3.86
C ALA A 127 -10.07 8.29 -3.40
N SER A 128 -10.12 7.01 -3.77
CA SER A 128 -11.21 6.12 -3.35
C SER A 128 -11.25 5.90 -1.83
N GLU A 129 -10.09 5.71 -1.20
CA GLU A 129 -10.01 5.55 0.26
C GLU A 129 -10.38 6.86 0.98
N LYS A 130 -9.94 8.02 0.49
CA LYS A 130 -10.35 9.32 1.04
C LYS A 130 -11.86 9.52 1.01
N GLU A 131 -12.53 9.16 -0.09
CA GLU A 131 -14.00 9.25 -0.17
C GLU A 131 -14.69 8.24 0.77
N LYS A 132 -14.18 7.01 0.90
CA LYS A 132 -14.70 6.05 1.90
C LYS A 132 -14.60 6.62 3.33
N TYR A 133 -13.44 7.15 3.71
CA TYR A 133 -13.26 7.75 5.04
C TYR A 133 -14.18 8.94 5.26
N LYS A 134 -14.37 9.78 4.26
CA LYS A 134 -15.29 10.94 4.33
C LYS A 134 -16.74 10.52 4.53
N VAL A 135 -17.21 9.48 3.83
CA VAL A 135 -18.56 8.92 4.02
C VAL A 135 -18.71 8.34 5.43
N ASN A 136 -17.76 7.52 5.88
CA ASN A 136 -17.80 6.91 7.22
C ASN A 136 -17.78 7.98 8.32
N LEU A 137 -16.97 9.02 8.17
CA LEU A 137 -16.89 10.12 9.11
C LEU A 137 -18.22 10.87 9.21
N LYS A 138 -18.93 11.06 8.10
CA LYS A 138 -20.27 11.66 8.09
C LYS A 138 -21.29 10.78 8.81
N ILE A 139 -21.28 9.47 8.58
CA ILE A 139 -22.15 8.51 9.26
C ILE A 139 -21.93 8.57 10.77
N CYS A 140 -20.67 8.50 11.22
CA CYS A 140 -20.33 8.63 12.64
C CYS A 140 -20.78 9.98 13.23
N GLN A 141 -20.61 11.08 12.50
CA GLN A 141 -21.07 12.40 12.95
C GLN A 141 -22.59 12.47 13.13
N ASP A 142 -23.35 11.87 12.21
CA ASP A 142 -24.81 11.86 12.28
C ASP A 142 -25.31 10.97 13.43
N GLU A 143 -24.64 9.83 13.67
CA GLU A 143 -24.95 8.96 14.82
C GLU A 143 -24.65 9.64 16.16
N VAL A 144 -23.52 10.35 16.27
CA VAL A 144 -23.19 11.14 17.47
C VAL A 144 -24.25 12.21 17.73
N LYS A 145 -24.73 12.92 16.71
CA LYS A 145 -25.81 13.91 16.86
C LYS A 145 -27.11 13.26 17.35
N LYS A 146 -27.46 12.10 16.81
CA LYS A 146 -28.65 11.36 17.23
C LYS A 146 -28.55 10.97 18.70
N LEU A 147 -27.43 10.39 19.12
CA LEU A 147 -27.19 10.01 20.52
C LEU A 147 -27.18 11.23 21.46
N GLN A 148 -26.68 12.38 21.01
CA GLN A 148 -26.75 13.63 21.79
C GLN A 148 -28.19 14.09 22.02
N ILE A 149 -29.05 14.00 21.00
CA ILE A 149 -30.48 14.34 21.13
C ILE A 149 -31.17 13.39 22.11
N GLU A 150 -30.94 12.08 21.97
CA GLU A 150 -31.50 11.06 22.88
C GLU A 150 -31.02 11.26 24.33
N LEU A 151 -29.75 11.63 24.52
CA LEU A 151 -29.21 11.92 25.85
C LEU A 151 -29.90 13.13 26.49
N ILE A 152 -30.19 14.19 25.72
CA ILE A 152 -30.90 15.37 26.22
C ILE A 152 -32.33 15.00 26.63
N ASP A 153 -33.05 14.25 25.79
CA ASP A 153 -34.41 13.78 26.08
C ASP A 153 -34.45 12.91 27.35
N ASN A 154 -33.51 11.97 27.48
CA ASN A 154 -33.41 11.12 28.66
C ASN A 154 -33.10 11.93 29.93
N LYS A 155 -32.22 12.94 29.85
CA LYS A 155 -31.98 13.85 30.98
C LYS A 155 -33.25 14.59 31.40
N GLN A 156 -34.04 15.07 30.45
CA GLN A 156 -35.32 15.73 30.75
C GLN A 156 -36.32 14.76 31.41
N LYS A 157 -36.42 13.53 30.92
CA LYS A 157 -37.26 12.48 31.53
C LYS A 157 -36.84 12.16 32.96
N ILE A 158 -35.54 12.07 33.25
CA ILE A 158 -35.01 11.85 34.60
C ILE A 158 -35.46 13.00 35.53
N VAL A 159 -35.31 14.26 35.11
CA VAL A 159 -35.75 15.41 35.92
C VAL A 159 -37.26 15.38 36.19
N LEU A 160 -38.07 14.94 35.23
CA LEU A 160 -39.52 14.79 35.43
C LEU A 160 -39.84 13.67 36.43
N LEU A 161 -39.14 12.54 36.34
CA LEU A 161 -39.28 11.41 37.26
C LEU A 161 -38.83 11.76 38.68
N GLU A 162 -37.75 12.53 38.83
CA GLU A 162 -37.31 13.02 40.15
C GLU A 162 -38.38 13.91 40.80
N LYS A 163 -39.01 14.78 40.02
CA LYS A 163 -40.12 15.62 40.50
C LYS A 163 -41.34 14.80 40.90
N SER A 164 -41.72 13.79 40.13
CA SER A 164 -42.86 12.93 40.48
C SER A 164 -42.56 12.07 41.70
N TYR A 165 -41.35 11.50 41.78
CA TYR A 165 -40.89 10.73 42.94
C TYR A 165 -40.92 11.56 44.22
N LYS A 166 -40.43 12.80 44.16
CA LYS A 166 -40.46 13.71 45.31
C LYS A 166 -41.89 13.96 45.82
N LYS A 167 -42.84 14.22 44.90
CA LYS A 167 -44.26 14.40 45.26
C LYS A 167 -44.85 13.14 45.88
N LEU A 168 -44.57 11.97 45.31
CA LEU A 168 -45.04 10.70 45.83
C LEU A 168 -44.50 10.43 47.23
N ASN A 169 -43.24 10.75 47.49
CA ASN A 169 -42.63 10.62 48.82
C ASN A 169 -43.29 11.56 49.84
N GLU A 170 -43.55 12.82 49.47
CA GLU A 170 -44.27 13.78 50.32
C GLU A 170 -45.71 13.31 50.64
N GLU A 171 -46.40 12.69 49.68
CA GLU A 171 -47.73 12.10 49.90
C GLU A 171 -47.67 10.88 50.82
N TYR A 172 -46.67 10.03 50.65
CA TYR A 172 -46.44 8.86 51.49
C TYR A 172 -46.14 9.26 52.94
N GLU A 173 -45.29 10.25 53.17
CA GLU A 173 -44.99 10.77 54.51
C GLU A 173 -46.25 11.29 55.21
N LYS A 174 -47.08 12.09 54.52
CA LYS A 174 -48.36 12.58 55.06
C LYS A 174 -49.33 11.43 55.38
N LEU A 175 -49.36 10.39 54.56
CA LEU A 175 -50.20 9.23 54.81
C LEU A 175 -49.71 8.46 56.05
N ASN A 176 -48.39 8.29 56.19
CA ASN A 176 -47.79 7.63 57.34
C ASN A 176 -48.07 8.39 58.65
N GLU A 177 -47.96 9.72 58.63
CA GLU A 177 -48.34 10.55 59.79
C GLU A 177 -49.81 10.40 60.18
N LYS A 178 -50.72 10.32 59.20
CA LYS A 178 -52.15 10.08 59.45
C LYS A 178 -52.39 8.70 60.04
N TYR A 179 -51.71 7.68 59.51
CA TYR A 179 -51.78 6.32 60.02
C TYR A 179 -51.31 6.25 61.48
N ASP A 180 -50.19 6.88 61.81
CA ASP A 180 -49.66 6.91 63.19
C ASP A 180 -50.61 7.63 64.16
N LYS A 181 -51.27 8.71 63.73
CA LYS A 181 -52.30 9.39 64.52
C LYS A 181 -53.50 8.48 64.79
N LEU A 182 -54.07 7.90 63.73
CA LEU A 182 -55.21 6.98 63.84
C LEU A 182 -54.88 5.77 64.72
N ARG A 183 -53.66 5.24 64.60
CA ARG A 183 -53.18 4.15 65.44
C ARG A 183 -53.19 4.54 66.92
N LYS A 184 -52.62 5.70 67.26
CA LYS A 184 -52.59 6.19 68.65
C LYS A 184 -53.99 6.46 69.20
N GLU A 185 -54.87 7.06 68.39
CA GLU A 185 -56.26 7.30 68.76
C GLU A 185 -56.99 5.98 69.03
N ASN A 186 -56.82 4.98 68.17
CA ASN A 186 -57.42 3.66 68.35
C ASN A 186 -56.88 2.95 69.60
N GLU A 187 -55.57 2.99 69.84
CA GLU A 187 -54.96 2.46 71.07
C GLU A 187 -55.51 3.15 72.34
N ALA A 188 -55.71 4.46 72.29
CA ALA A 188 -56.30 5.23 73.39
C ALA A 188 -57.78 4.87 73.61
N LEU A 189 -58.57 4.71 72.53
CA LEU A 189 -59.97 4.29 72.61
C LEU A 189 -60.11 2.89 73.19
N LEU A 190 -59.27 1.93 72.76
CA LEU A 190 -59.25 0.58 73.32
C LEU A 190 -58.94 0.60 74.82
N LYS A 191 -57.96 1.41 75.24
CA LYS A 191 -57.62 1.57 76.66
C LYS A 191 -58.76 2.18 77.47
N HIS A 192 -59.38 3.25 76.95
CA HIS A 192 -60.50 3.90 77.62
C HIS A 192 -61.71 2.96 77.74
N ASN A 193 -62.04 2.23 76.67
CA ASN A 193 -63.14 1.28 76.66
C ASN A 193 -62.91 0.13 77.66
N ASN A 194 -61.69 -0.42 77.71
CA ASN A 194 -61.33 -1.42 78.72
C ASN A 194 -61.47 -0.89 80.14
N ASN A 195 -61.01 0.33 80.42
CA ASN A 195 -61.17 0.94 81.74
C ASN A 195 -62.64 1.14 82.11
N TYR A 196 -63.45 1.65 81.17
CA TYR A 196 -64.89 1.86 81.37
C TYR A 196 -65.60 0.55 81.77
N PHE A 197 -65.35 -0.55 81.05
CA PHE A 197 -65.93 -1.84 81.39
C PHE A 197 -65.47 -2.35 82.76
N VAL A 198 -64.20 -2.19 83.10
CA VAL A 198 -63.65 -2.61 84.39
C VAL A 198 -64.26 -1.81 85.54
N GLU A 199 -64.33 -0.48 85.42
CA GLU A 199 -64.93 0.40 86.42
C GLU A 199 -66.41 0.07 86.63
N HIS A 200 -67.21 0.00 85.56
CA HIS A 200 -68.62 -0.33 85.67
C HIS A 200 -68.88 -1.73 86.23
N TYR A 201 -68.03 -2.71 85.89
CA TYR A 201 -68.12 -4.05 86.49
C TYR A 201 -67.93 -3.98 88.00
N TYR A 202 -66.91 -3.26 88.50
CA TYR A 202 -66.68 -3.12 89.93
C TYR A 202 -67.81 -2.35 90.64
N GLU A 203 -68.31 -1.27 90.04
CA GLU A 203 -69.45 -0.51 90.59
C GLU A 203 -70.70 -1.38 90.72
N SER A 204 -71.05 -2.12 89.66
CA SER A 204 -72.19 -3.04 89.67
C SER A 204 -72.01 -4.16 90.70
N GLN A 205 -70.80 -4.71 90.86
CA GLN A 205 -70.51 -5.71 91.89
C GLN A 205 -70.66 -5.14 93.31
N GLN A 206 -70.21 -3.91 93.55
CA GLN A 206 -70.41 -3.24 94.84
C GLN A 206 -71.89 -3.01 95.13
N GLU A 207 -72.67 -2.58 94.15
CA GLU A 207 -74.11 -2.39 94.29
C GLU A 207 -74.82 -3.71 94.64
N ILE A 208 -74.46 -4.81 93.97
CA ILE A 208 -74.97 -6.16 94.29
C ILE A 208 -74.67 -6.52 95.75
N ILE A 209 -73.45 -6.27 96.24
CA ILE A 209 -73.07 -6.57 97.63
C ILE A 209 -73.90 -5.75 98.62
N VAL A 210 -74.10 -4.45 98.36
CA VAL A 210 -74.92 -3.57 99.21
C VAL A 210 -76.37 -4.05 99.25
N LEU A 211 -76.94 -4.39 98.09
CA LEU A 211 -78.30 -4.92 97.99
C LEU A 211 -78.45 -6.26 98.71
N GLN A 212 -77.47 -7.16 98.57
CA GLN A 212 -77.45 -8.44 99.30
C GLN A 212 -77.42 -8.22 100.81
N LYS A 213 -76.60 -7.29 101.31
CA LYS A 213 -76.55 -6.94 102.72
C LYS A 213 -77.89 -6.37 103.22
N ARG A 214 -78.49 -5.44 102.47
CA ARG A 214 -79.80 -4.88 102.85
C ARG A 214 -80.90 -5.93 102.85
N ASN A 215 -80.86 -6.87 101.91
CA ASN A 215 -81.80 -7.99 101.89
C ASN A 215 -81.66 -8.87 103.14
N LEU A 216 -80.43 -9.14 103.61
CA LEU A 216 -80.20 -9.87 104.86
C LEU A 216 -80.77 -9.12 106.07
N GLU A 217 -80.52 -7.81 106.18
CA GLU A 217 -81.08 -6.98 107.24
C GLU A 217 -82.62 -7.01 107.24
N LEU A 218 -83.25 -6.90 106.06
CA LEU A 218 -84.69 -7.00 105.90
C LEU A 218 -85.23 -8.38 106.31
N TRP A 219 -84.50 -9.45 106.00
CA TRP A 219 -84.85 -10.80 106.46
C TRP A 219 -84.83 -10.90 107.99
N GLU A 220 -83.79 -10.38 108.64
CA GLU A 220 -83.70 -10.33 110.10
C GLU A 220 -84.82 -9.46 110.72
N GLU A 221 -85.14 -8.32 110.12
CA GLU A 221 -86.26 -7.46 110.53
C GLU A 221 -87.60 -8.21 110.44
N ILE A 222 -87.85 -8.92 109.33
CA ILE A 222 -89.04 -9.76 109.13
C ILE A 222 -89.11 -10.87 110.19
N GLU A 223 -87.98 -11.50 110.50
CA GLU A 223 -87.93 -12.59 111.49
C GLU A 223 -88.25 -12.09 112.90
N LYS A 224 -87.66 -10.97 113.33
CA LYS A 224 -88.00 -10.31 114.61
C LYS A 224 -89.48 -9.90 114.69
N LEU A 225 -90.03 -9.42 113.58
CA LEU A 225 -91.46 -9.06 113.51
C LEU A 225 -92.35 -10.30 113.62
N LYS A 226 -91.97 -11.43 113.01
CA LYS A 226 -92.68 -12.71 113.19
C LYS A 226 -92.66 -13.17 114.64
N GLU A 227 -91.49 -13.18 115.28
CA GLU A 227 -91.37 -13.54 116.71
C GLU A 227 -92.21 -12.63 117.61
N SER A 228 -92.18 -11.32 117.37
CA SER A 228 -92.98 -10.34 118.11
C SER A 228 -94.48 -10.58 117.92
N ASN A 229 -94.91 -10.92 116.70
CA ASN A 229 -96.30 -11.22 116.39
C ASN A 229 -96.75 -12.54 117.03
N GLU A 230 -95.89 -13.56 117.06
CA GLU A 230 -96.12 -14.80 117.80
C GLU A 230 -96.26 -14.54 119.30
N LEU A 231 -95.40 -13.73 119.91
CA LEU A 231 -95.52 -13.33 121.32
C LEU A 231 -96.83 -12.58 121.62
N LEU A 232 -97.23 -11.65 120.75
CA LEU A 232 -98.52 -10.95 120.87
C LEU A 232 -99.70 -11.92 120.75
N SER A 233 -99.61 -12.92 119.86
CA SER A 233 -100.64 -13.95 119.72
C SER A 233 -100.81 -14.80 120.99
N VAL A 234 -99.72 -15.03 121.76
CA VAL A 234 -99.75 -15.74 123.04
C VAL A 234 -100.32 -14.87 124.17
N ILE A 235 -100.02 -13.56 124.19
CA ILE A 235 -100.57 -12.63 125.19
C ILE A 235 -102.09 -12.46 125.03
N CYS A 236 -102.61 -12.52 123.80
CA CYS A 236 -104.06 -12.50 123.54
C CYS A 236 -104.78 -13.82 123.88
N LEU A 237 -104.04 -14.87 124.30
CA LEU A 237 -104.59 -16.15 124.76
C LEU A 237 -104.56 -16.33 126.28
N ILE A 238 -104.23 -15.29 127.06
CA ILE A 238 -104.49 -15.30 128.50
C ILE A 238 -106.01 -15.21 128.70
N PRO A 239 -106.67 -16.26 129.23
CA PRO A 239 -108.07 -16.14 129.59
C PRO A 239 -108.18 -15.10 130.71
N VAL A 240 -108.98 -14.06 130.47
CA VAL A 240 -109.54 -13.25 131.54
C VAL A 240 -110.54 -14.16 132.24
N ASP A 241 -110.06 -14.95 133.20
CA ASP A 241 -110.92 -15.60 134.18
C ASP A 241 -111.46 -14.53 135.14
N GLU A 242 -112.76 -14.69 135.41
CA GLU A 242 -113.70 -13.85 136.15
C GLU A 242 -113.27 -13.45 137.57
#